data_AF-A0A969P0Q3-F1
#
_entry.id   AF-A0A969P0Q3-F1
#
_cell.length_a   1.000
_cell.length_b   1.000
_cell.length_c   1.000
_cell.angle_alpha   90.00
_cell.angle_beta   90.00
_cell.angle_gamma   90.00
#
_symmetry.space_group_name_H-M   'P 1'
#
loop_
_entity.id
_entity.type
_entity.pdbx_description
1 polymer ?
#
loop_
_entity_poly.entity_id
_entity_poly.type
_entity_poly.pdbx_seq_one_letter_code
_entity_poly.pdbx_strand_id
1 'polypeptide(L)'
;MSSNWAVTLVLAALAALSLGLAISAWAKRTDQAVSLVPLALLPQIVFAGQIFPIETPLTEVLAALMISRWTMDALGSTANLNALCPLPNLNDDGMLPPRCDPGPPPLDESFTAAFLHTPEHLLLTWGVLLAFVVALLGITIWLLRRSE
;
A
#
# COMPACT_ATOMS: atom_id res chain seq x y z
N MET A 1 -4.34 5.82 -22.05
CA MET A 1 -4.43 5.73 -20.58
C MET A 1 -5.10 4.40 -20.25
N SER A 2 -4.33 3.38 -19.85
CA SER A 2 -4.85 2.02 -19.62
C SER A 2 -5.87 1.98 -18.47
N SER A 3 -6.93 1.19 -18.56
CA SER A 3 -8.01 1.10 -17.56
C SER A 3 -7.58 0.60 -16.17
N ASN A 4 -6.31 0.26 -15.99
CA ASN A 4 -5.79 -0.43 -14.81
C ASN A 4 -5.74 0.46 -13.56
N TRP A 5 -5.52 1.77 -13.70
CA TRP A 5 -5.47 2.69 -12.55
C TRP A 5 -6.80 2.78 -11.82
N ALA A 6 -7.92 2.74 -12.55
CA ALA A 6 -9.26 2.79 -11.97
C ALA A 6 -9.55 1.53 -11.14
N VAL A 7 -9.11 0.36 -11.62
CA VAL A 7 -9.24 -0.91 -10.89
C VAL A 7 -8.44 -0.88 -9.60
N THR A 8 -7.18 -0.40 -9.66
CA THR A 8 -6.34 -0.24 -8.46
C THR A 8 -7.02 0.66 -7.42
N LEU A 9 -7.58 1.81 -7.82
CA LEU A 9 -8.26 2.72 -6.91
C LEU A 9 -9.52 2.10 -6.30
N VAL A 10 -10.32 1.38 -7.09
CA VAL A 10 -11.51 0.70 -6.58
C VAL A 10 -11.13 -0.38 -5.56
N LEU A 11 -10.12 -1.21 -5.85
CA LEU A 11 -9.64 -2.24 -4.92
C LEU A 11 -9.06 -1.63 -3.64
N ALA A 12 -8.26 -0.57 -3.75
CA ALA A 12 -7.72 0.14 -2.60
C ALA A 12 -8.83 0.76 -1.73
N ALA A 13 -9.82 1.39 -2.36
CA ALA A 13 -10.97 1.95 -1.65
C ALA A 13 -11.79 0.86 -0.95
N LEU A 14 -12.05 -0.27 -1.61
CA LEU A 14 -12.73 -1.41 -1.00
C LEU A 14 -11.96 -1.97 0.20
N ALA A 15 -10.63 -2.10 0.10
CA ALA A 15 -9.79 -2.54 1.20
C ALA A 15 -9.84 -1.56 2.37
N ALA A 16 -9.70 -0.25 2.12
CA ALA A 16 -9.81 0.78 3.15
C ALA A 16 -11.19 0.81 3.83
N LEU A 17 -12.27 0.70 3.05
CA LEU A 17 -13.64 0.62 3.57
C LEU A 17 -13.84 -0.63 4.43
N SER A 18 -13.32 -1.79 4.00
CA SER A 18 -13.41 -3.03 4.79
C SER A 18 -12.68 -2.93 6.12
N LEU A 19 -11.53 -2.22 6.17
CA LEU A 19 -10.83 -1.94 7.42
C LEU A 19 -11.64 -1.02 8.33
N GLY A 20 -12.22 0.05 7.78
CA GLY A 20 -13.08 0.96 8.53
C GLY A 20 -14.33 0.27 9.10
N LEU A 21 -14.96 -0.60 8.32
CA LEU A 21 -16.07 -1.45 8.75
C LEU A 21 -15.66 -2.41 9.88
N ALA A 22 -14.50 -3.06 9.77
CA ALA A 22 -13.98 -3.94 10.81
C ALA A 22 -13.74 -3.19 12.13
N ILE A 23 -13.15 -1.99 12.08
CA ILE A 23 -12.96 -1.14 13.26
C ILE A 23 -14.32 -0.76 13.87
N SER A 24 -15.30 -0.39 13.03
CA SER A 24 -16.64 -0.04 13.49
C SER A 24 -17.36 -1.21 14.15
N ALA A 25 -17.24 -2.42 13.61
CA ALA A 25 -17.85 -3.62 14.18
C ALA A 25 -17.16 -4.06 15.48
N TRP A 26 -15.87 -3.75 15.64
CA TRP A 26 -15.13 -4.08 16.86
C TRP A 26 -15.38 -3.09 18.00
N ALA A 27 -15.60 -1.81 17.67
CA ALA A 27 -15.89 -0.78 18.65
C ALA A 27 -17.27 -0.96 19.28
N LYS A 28 -17.33 -1.08 20.61
CA LYS A 28 -18.61 -1.20 21.33
C LYS A 28 -19.32 0.13 21.55
N ARG A 29 -18.60 1.25 21.37
CA ARG A 29 -19.07 2.63 21.55
C ARG A 29 -18.39 3.55 20.53
N THR A 30 -19.06 4.64 20.18
CA THR A 30 -18.54 5.66 19.24
C THR A 30 -17.20 6.23 19.68
N ASP A 31 -17.02 6.53 20.97
CA ASP A 31 -15.77 7.09 21.50
C ASP A 31 -14.57 6.13 21.37
N GLN A 32 -14.85 4.82 21.38
CA GLN A 32 -13.82 3.80 21.15
C GLN A 32 -13.40 3.77 19.68
N ALA A 33 -14.35 3.86 18.74
CA ALA A 33 -14.03 3.90 17.31
C ALA A 33 -13.13 5.09 16.98
N VAL A 34 -13.46 6.28 17.50
CA VAL A 34 -12.68 7.52 17.30
C VAL A 34 -11.24 7.36 17.79
N SER A 35 -11.04 6.62 18.88
CA SER A 35 -9.70 6.37 19.45
C SER A 35 -8.92 5.29 18.70
N LEU A 36 -9.62 4.30 18.11
CA LEU A 36 -9.02 3.19 17.37
C LEU A 36 -8.58 3.56 15.96
N VAL A 37 -9.26 4.53 15.32
CA VAL A 37 -8.97 4.96 13.95
C VAL A 37 -7.51 5.45 13.81
N PRO A 38 -7.01 6.41 14.62
CA PRO A 38 -5.61 6.84 14.52
C PRO A 38 -4.61 5.72 14.82
N LEU A 39 -4.96 4.83 15.76
CA LEU A 39 -4.11 3.69 16.11
C LEU A 39 -3.94 2.72 14.94
N ALA A 40 -4.96 2.58 14.09
CA ALA A 40 -4.87 1.79 12.86
C ALA A 40 -4.18 2.58 11.72
N LEU A 41 -4.48 3.87 11.57
CA LEU A 41 -3.99 4.69 10.47
C LEU A 41 -2.50 5.06 10.58
N LEU A 42 -1.99 5.33 11.79
CA LEU A 42 -0.58 5.70 11.97
C LEU A 42 0.38 4.59 11.49
N PRO A 43 0.22 3.32 11.91
CA PRO A 43 1.03 2.22 11.37
C PRO A 43 0.87 2.07 9.85
N GLN A 44 -0.35 2.26 9.32
CA GLN A 44 -0.60 2.19 7.87
C GLN A 44 0.24 3.23 7.13
N ILE A 45 0.35 4.46 7.62
CA ILE A 45 1.14 5.50 6.95
C ILE A 45 2.65 5.26 7.14
N VAL A 46 3.07 4.94 8.36
CA VAL A 46 4.49 4.77 8.70
C VAL A 46 5.11 3.61 7.94
N PHE A 47 4.41 2.47 7.88
CA PHE A 47 4.91 1.25 7.24
C PHE A 47 4.46 1.11 5.78
N ALA A 48 4.01 2.20 5.14
CA ALA A 48 3.71 2.15 3.71
C ALA A 48 4.95 1.80 2.87
N GLY A 49 6.15 2.16 3.34
CA GLY A 49 7.44 1.82 2.71
C GLY A 49 8.05 2.95 1.86
N GLN A 50 7.35 4.08 1.69
CA GLN A 50 7.82 5.23 0.91
C GLN A 50 8.39 6.38 1.76
N ILE A 51 7.87 6.56 2.99
CA ILE A 51 8.27 7.67 3.87
C ILE A 51 9.42 7.26 4.80
N PHE A 52 9.38 6.03 5.31
CA PHE A 52 10.36 5.50 6.24
C PHE A 52 11.03 4.25 5.63
N PRO A 53 12.36 4.12 5.74
CA PRO A 53 13.05 2.95 5.22
C PRO A 53 12.68 1.70 6.03
N ILE A 54 12.51 0.58 5.32
CA ILE A 54 12.19 -0.72 5.90
C ILE A 54 13.48 -1.56 5.85
N GLU A 55 14.21 -1.57 6.96
CA GLU A 55 15.57 -2.13 6.98
C GLU A 55 15.65 -3.51 7.64
N THR A 56 14.64 -3.88 8.44
CA THR A 56 14.64 -5.13 9.20
C THR A 56 13.58 -6.11 8.70
N PRO A 57 13.80 -7.44 8.82
CA PRO A 57 12.81 -8.45 8.43
C PRO A 57 11.49 -8.30 9.18
N LEU A 58 11.54 -7.86 10.44
CA LEU A 58 10.34 -7.64 11.25
C LEU A 58 9.51 -6.47 10.69
N THR A 59 10.17 -5.35 10.36
CA THR A 59 9.49 -4.19 9.78
C THR A 59 8.94 -4.48 8.39
N GLU A 60 9.56 -5.40 7.65
CA GLU A 60 9.07 -5.87 6.36
C GLU A 60 7.75 -6.64 6.50
N VAL A 61 7.67 -7.57 7.46
CA VAL A 61 6.43 -8.29 7.75
C VAL A 61 5.32 -7.32 8.20
N LEU A 62 5.64 -6.36 9.07
CA LEU A 62 4.67 -5.36 9.51
C LEU A 62 4.17 -4.48 8.36
N ALA A 63 5.06 -4.10 7.45
CA ALA A 63 4.71 -3.33 6.28
C ALA A 63 3.88 -4.13 5.26
N ALA A 64 4.14 -5.44 5.11
CA ALA A 64 3.32 -6.33 4.29
C ALA A 64 1.87 -6.47 4.83
N LEU A 65 1.63 -6.16 6.11
CA LEU A 65 0.29 -6.10 6.70
C LEU A 65 -0.43 -4.76 6.46
N MET A 66 0.26 -3.75 5.91
CA MET A 66 -0.35 -2.46 5.63
C MET A 66 -0.94 -2.42 4.22
N ILE A 67 -2.23 -2.10 4.14
CA ILE A 67 -2.98 -1.94 2.88
C ILE A 67 -2.37 -0.81 2.05
N SER A 68 -1.88 0.24 2.72
CA SER A 68 -1.23 1.40 2.10
C SER A 68 0.02 1.00 1.28
N ARG A 69 0.81 0.02 1.74
CA ARG A 69 2.00 -0.45 1.05
C ARG A 69 1.66 -1.04 -0.31
N TRP A 70 0.77 -2.03 -0.32
CA TRP A 70 0.29 -2.66 -1.55
C TRP A 70 -0.45 -1.69 -2.47
N THR A 71 -1.15 -0.70 -1.90
CA THR A 71 -1.82 0.35 -2.67
C THR A 71 -0.81 1.25 -3.37
N MET A 72 0.25 1.70 -2.68
CA MET A 72 1.31 2.52 -3.31
C MET A 72 2.06 1.74 -4.38
N ASP A 73 2.37 0.46 -4.14
CA ASP A 73 3.06 -0.38 -5.12
C ASP A 73 2.20 -0.56 -6.39
N ALA A 74 0.91 -0.87 -6.24
CA ALA A 74 -0.01 -1.01 -7.37
C ALA A 74 -0.20 0.32 -8.13
N LEU A 75 -0.34 1.44 -7.42
CA LEU A 75 -0.50 2.75 -8.03
C LEU A 75 0.76 3.17 -8.79
N GLY A 76 1.94 3.00 -8.19
CA GLY A 76 3.20 3.34 -8.83
C GLY A 76 3.51 2.48 -10.05
N SER A 77 3.13 1.20 -10.03
CA SER A 77 3.17 0.32 -11.19
C SER A 77 2.22 0.81 -12.30
N THR A 78 0.97 1.17 -11.98
CA THR A 78 0.00 1.68 -12.99
C THR A 78 0.34 3.05 -13.55
N ALA A 79 0.97 3.92 -12.75
CA ALA A 79 1.44 5.23 -13.17
C ALA A 79 2.76 5.16 -13.97
N ASN A 80 3.36 3.97 -14.08
CA ASN A 80 4.66 3.74 -14.69
C ASN A 80 5.72 4.71 -14.17
N LEU A 81 5.84 4.85 -12.84
CA LEU A 81 6.78 5.79 -12.23
C LEU A 81 8.23 5.55 -12.71
N ASN A 82 8.58 4.31 -13.01
CA ASN A 82 9.88 3.96 -13.59
C ASN A 82 10.15 4.60 -14.96
N ALA A 83 9.11 4.85 -15.77
CA ALA A 83 9.27 5.55 -17.04
C ALA A 83 9.44 7.07 -16.89
N LEU A 84 9.30 7.60 -15.66
CA LEU A 84 9.60 9.00 -15.36
C LEU A 84 11.08 9.21 -15.01
N CYS A 85 11.83 8.15 -14.70
CA CYS A 85 13.25 8.25 -14.36
C CYS A 85 14.14 8.82 -15.49
N PRO A 86 13.91 8.56 -16.78
CA PRO A 86 14.72 9.13 -17.86
C PRO A 86 14.41 10.61 -18.15
N LEU A 87 13.44 11.23 -17.46
CA LEU A 87 13.05 12.62 -17.74
C LEU A 87 14.08 13.59 -17.17
N PRO A 88 14.40 14.69 -17.88
CA PRO A 88 15.27 15.74 -17.37
C PRO A 88 14.69 16.31 -16.07
N ASN A 89 15.44 16.18 -14.99
CA ASN A 89 15.27 16.88 -13.73
C ASN A 89 15.14 18.39 -14.01
N LEU A 90 14.10 19.02 -13.46
CA LEU A 90 13.77 20.45 -13.61
C LEU A 90 14.80 21.40 -12.97
N ASN A 91 15.86 20.84 -12.37
CA ASN A 91 16.87 21.53 -11.59
C ASN A 91 18.18 21.79 -12.37
N ASP A 92 18.20 21.56 -13.69
CA ASP A 92 19.30 21.91 -14.62
C ASP A 92 20.69 21.36 -14.24
N ASP A 93 20.74 20.41 -13.31
CA ASP A 93 21.93 19.82 -12.71
C ASP A 93 22.38 18.52 -13.39
N GLY A 94 21.61 18.01 -14.36
CA GLY A 94 21.92 16.78 -15.10
C GLY A 94 21.96 15.50 -14.24
N MET A 95 21.63 15.62 -12.95
CA MET A 95 21.53 14.53 -12.00
C MET A 95 20.12 13.93 -12.01
N LEU A 96 20.01 12.67 -12.40
CA LEU A 96 18.78 11.89 -12.22
C LEU A 96 18.28 12.07 -10.76
N PRO A 97 16.95 12.14 -10.53
CA PRO A 97 16.42 12.24 -9.17
C PRO A 97 17.08 11.19 -8.27
N PRO A 98 17.47 11.52 -7.02
CA PRO A 98 17.93 10.51 -6.08
C PRO A 98 16.89 9.39 -6.07
N ARG A 99 17.29 8.17 -6.49
CA ARG A 99 16.45 6.96 -6.77
C ARG A 99 16.23 6.57 -8.25
N CYS A 100 16.87 7.22 -9.22
CA CYS A 100 16.82 6.84 -10.65
C CYS A 100 18.20 6.44 -11.24
N ASP A 101 19.21 6.15 -10.40
CA ASP A 101 20.57 5.83 -10.85
C ASP A 101 20.67 4.38 -11.39
N PRO A 102 21.23 4.14 -12.60
CA PRO A 102 21.55 2.80 -13.12
C PRO A 102 22.77 2.13 -12.47
N GLY A 103 23.38 2.74 -11.46
CA GLY A 103 24.45 2.16 -10.64
C GLY A 103 24.04 0.85 -9.95
N PRO A 104 25.02 0.08 -9.40
CA PRO A 104 24.72 -1.12 -8.62
C PRO A 104 23.67 -0.75 -7.56
N PRO A 105 22.69 -1.64 -7.32
CA PRO A 105 21.52 -1.29 -6.56
C PRO A 105 21.95 -0.59 -5.27
N PRO A 106 21.41 0.60 -4.95
CA PRO A 106 21.50 1.09 -3.59
C PRO A 106 20.97 0.00 -2.65
N LEU A 107 21.34 0.05 -1.38
CA LEU A 107 21.12 -1.00 -0.36
C LEU A 107 19.63 -1.34 -0.07
N ASP A 108 18.72 -0.97 -0.99
CA ASP A 108 17.27 -1.09 -1.01
C ASP A 108 16.75 -1.67 -2.35
N GLU A 109 17.29 -2.82 -2.79
CA GLU A 109 16.78 -3.60 -3.95
C GLU A 109 15.25 -3.85 -3.92
N SER A 110 14.63 -3.79 -2.74
CA SER A 110 13.19 -4.01 -2.52
C SER A 110 12.30 -2.91 -3.10
N PHE A 111 12.78 -1.67 -3.22
CA PHE A 111 11.98 -0.55 -3.73
C PHE A 111 11.98 -0.48 -5.27
N THR A 112 13.12 -0.71 -5.91
CA THR A 112 13.24 -0.73 -7.38
C THR A 112 12.46 -1.89 -7.99
N ALA A 113 12.35 -3.00 -7.25
CA ALA A 113 11.46 -4.11 -7.59
C ALA A 113 9.96 -3.76 -7.43
N ALA A 114 9.59 -2.94 -6.43
CA ALA A 114 8.20 -2.59 -6.11
C ALA A 114 7.48 -1.80 -7.21
N PHE A 115 8.21 -1.05 -8.04
CA PHE A 115 7.64 -0.25 -9.14
C PHE A 115 7.81 -0.88 -10.53
N LEU A 116 8.37 -2.09 -10.62
CA LEU A 116 8.47 -2.81 -11.89
C LEU A 116 7.09 -2.89 -12.54
N HIS A 117 6.95 -2.23 -13.69
CA HIS A 117 5.73 -2.27 -14.50
C HIS A 117 5.64 -3.61 -15.22
N THR A 118 5.56 -4.70 -14.45
CA THR A 118 5.27 -6.04 -14.98
C THR A 118 3.79 -6.36 -14.71
N PRO A 119 3.08 -6.91 -15.70
CA PRO A 119 1.66 -7.27 -15.53
C PRO A 119 1.47 -8.31 -14.41
N GLU A 120 2.49 -9.13 -14.15
CA GLU A 120 2.50 -10.11 -13.07
C GLU A 120 2.50 -9.46 -11.69
N HIS A 121 3.34 -8.43 -11.46
CA HIS A 121 3.38 -7.71 -10.19
C HIS A 121 2.06 -6.98 -9.91
N LEU A 122 1.45 -6.40 -10.95
CA LEU A 122 0.15 -5.73 -10.82
C LEU A 122 -0.97 -6.72 -10.42
N LEU A 123 -0.99 -7.92 -11.02
CA LEU A 123 -1.96 -8.96 -10.66
C LEU A 123 -1.75 -9.47 -9.24
N LEU A 124 -0.49 -9.63 -8.79
CA LEU A 124 -0.17 -10.04 -7.43
C LEU A 124 -0.68 -9.00 -6.42
N THR A 125 -0.35 -7.72 -6.63
CA THR A 125 -0.79 -6.64 -5.73
C THR A 125 -2.32 -6.53 -5.66
N TRP A 126 -3.03 -6.68 -6.78
CA TRP A 126 -4.49 -6.77 -6.78
C TRP A 126 -5.03 -8.00 -6.04
N GLY A 127 -4.39 -9.15 -6.22
CA GLY A 127 -4.72 -10.38 -5.48
C GLY A 127 -4.57 -10.19 -3.97
N VAL A 128 -3.53 -9.50 -3.53
CA VAL A 128 -3.31 -9.18 -2.10
C VAL A 128 -4.36 -8.20 -1.58
N LEU A 129 -4.66 -7.13 -2.32
CA LEU A 129 -5.72 -6.18 -1.94
C LEU A 129 -7.08 -6.88 -1.82
N LEU A 130 -7.41 -7.78 -2.75
CA LEU A 130 -8.64 -8.56 -2.70
C LEU A 130 -8.64 -9.53 -1.51
N ALA A 131 -7.50 -10.15 -1.19
CA ALA A 131 -7.36 -10.98 0.00
C ALA A 131 -7.59 -10.17 1.29
N PHE A 132 -7.09 -8.93 1.38
CA PHE A 132 -7.38 -8.03 2.50
C PHE A 132 -8.89 -7.75 2.62
N VAL A 133 -9.56 -7.44 1.51
CA VAL A 133 -11.02 -7.21 1.50
C VAL A 133 -11.76 -8.43 2.04
N VAL A 134 -11.47 -9.62 1.51
CA VAL A 134 -12.14 -10.86 1.93
C VAL A 134 -11.86 -11.16 3.41
N ALA A 135 -10.61 -11.02 3.86
CA ALA A 135 -10.23 -11.26 5.25
C ALA A 135 -10.91 -10.28 6.22
N LEU A 136 -10.88 -8.98 5.92
CA LEU A 136 -11.48 -7.94 6.77
C LEU A 136 -13.01 -8.03 6.79
N LEU A 137 -13.65 -8.32 5.66
CA LEU A 137 -15.08 -8.58 5.64
C LEU A 137 -15.43 -9.87 6.41
N GLY A 138 -14.64 -10.92 6.28
CA GLY A 138 -14.79 -12.14 7.07
C GLY A 138 -14.70 -11.88 8.58
N ILE A 139 -13.72 -11.09 9.01
CA ILE A 139 -13.57 -10.65 10.40
C ILE A 139 -14.78 -9.79 10.83
N THR A 140 -15.22 -8.87 9.98
CA THR A 140 -16.38 -8.00 10.26
C THR A 140 -17.64 -8.83 10.46
N ILE A 141 -17.93 -9.78 9.56
CA ILE A 141 -19.08 -10.69 9.66
C ILE A 141 -18.97 -11.55 10.92
N TRP A 142 -17.78 -12.05 11.24
CA TRP A 142 -17.56 -12.85 12.45
C TRP A 142 -17.78 -12.03 13.73
N LEU A 143 -17.30 -10.78 13.78
CA LEU A 143 -17.52 -9.87 14.91
C LEU A 143 -19.01 -9.56 15.11
N LEU A 144 -19.72 -9.28 14.02
CA LEU A 144 -21.16 -9.00 14.05
C LEU A 144 -21.96 -10.21 14.55
N ARG A 145 -21.66 -11.41 14.04
CA ARG A 145 -22.31 -12.66 14.48
C ARG A 145 -22.05 -13.02 15.94
N ARG A 146 -20.93 -12.56 16.51
CA ARG A 146 -20.62 -12.79 17.93
C ARG A 146 -21.38 -11.82 18.85
N SER A 147 -21.78 -10.65 18.34
CA SER A 147 -22.51 -9.65 19.11
C SER A 147 -24.02 -9.86 19.14
N GLU A 148 -24.55 -10.73 18.26
CA GLU A 148 -25.91 -11.28 18.31
C GLU A 148 -26.01 -12.45 19.30
#